data_AF-A0A0Q5FLW9-F1
#
_entry.id   AF-A0A0Q5FLW9-F1
#
_cell.length_a   1.000
_cell.length_b   1.000
_cell.length_c   1.000
_cell.angle_alpha   90.00
_cell.angle_beta   90.00
_cell.angle_gamma   90.00
#
_symmetry.space_group_name_H-M   'P 1'
#
loop_
_entity.id
_entity.type
_entity.pdbx_description
1 polymer ?
#
loop_
_entity_poly.entity_id
_entity_poly.type
_entity_poly.pdbx_seq_one_letter_code
_entity_poly.pdbx_strand_id
1 'polypeptide(L)'
;MRLITATIKVGTVDYTEEIQDFSYDPTSAIVEVTDVSGKVHKLAGESGYNLTLNVFQNFAASGFARKCFDDEGKTAEITIVDGPITWTSTITLVAPKIGGATKQVGISPVVFGSTRPVPAETPAG
;
A
#
# COMPACT_ATOMS: atom_id res chain seq x y z
N MET A 1 7.75 -18.04 9.20
CA MET A 1 7.78 -16.62 8.82
C MET A 1 7.98 -16.58 7.32
N ARG A 2 6.95 -16.20 6.55
CA ARG A 2 7.10 -16.09 5.10
C ARG A 2 7.72 -14.72 4.85
N LEU A 3 8.98 -14.70 4.42
CA LEU A 3 9.61 -13.48 3.93
C LEU A 3 8.97 -13.15 2.59
N ILE A 4 8.58 -11.90 2.41
CA ILE A 4 8.23 -11.36 1.11
C ILE A 4 9.39 -11.66 0.14
N THR A 5 9.07 -12.20 -1.04
CA THR A 5 10.05 -12.37 -2.13
C THR A 5 10.21 -11.12 -2.98
N ALA A 6 9.37 -10.12 -2.71
CA ALA A 6 9.30 -8.90 -3.47
C ALA A 6 10.25 -7.80 -2.94
N THR A 7 10.82 -7.04 -3.88
CA THR A 7 11.53 -5.81 -3.56
C THR A 7 10.53 -4.67 -3.45
N ILE A 8 10.47 -3.95 -2.32
CA ILE A 8 9.57 -2.81 -2.12
C ILE A 8 10.38 -1.55 -1.93
N LYS A 9 10.20 -0.60 -2.85
CA LYS A 9 10.81 0.72 -2.80
C LYS A 9 9.76 1.79 -2.65
N VAL A 10 10.03 2.77 -1.80
CA VAL A 10 9.21 3.99 -1.70
C VAL A 10 10.08 5.18 -2.08
N GLY A 11 9.78 5.76 -3.23
CA GLY A 11 10.72 6.60 -3.97
C GLY A 11 11.98 5.81 -4.30
N THR A 12 13.14 6.31 -3.85
CA THR A 12 14.44 5.69 -4.11
C THR A 12 14.92 4.75 -3.01
N VAL A 13 14.20 4.66 -1.89
CA VAL A 13 14.64 3.90 -0.70
C VAL A 13 14.02 2.51 -0.71
N ASP A 14 14.85 1.51 -0.46
CA ASP A 14 14.44 0.12 -0.32
C ASP A 14 14.00 -0.17 1.12
N TYR A 15 12.79 -0.70 1.27
CA TYR A 15 12.16 -1.03 2.55
C TYR A 15 11.75 -2.51 2.63
N THR A 16 12.29 -3.38 1.78
CA THR A 16 11.91 -4.81 1.74
C THR A 16 12.02 -5.49 3.09
N GLU A 17 13.09 -5.24 3.84
CA GLU A 17 13.29 -5.87 5.15
C GLU A 17 12.33 -5.35 6.23
N GLU A 18 11.61 -4.26 5.95
CA GLU A 18 10.68 -3.61 6.87
C GLU A 18 9.22 -4.00 6.62
N ILE A 19 8.97 -4.87 5.63
CA ILE A 19 7.62 -5.26 5.21
C ILE A 19 7.52 -6.78 5.21
N GLN A 20 6.51 -7.30 5.90
CA GLN A 20 6.27 -8.73 6.00
C GLN A 20 5.52 -9.27 4.77
N ASP A 21 4.51 -8.55 4.29
CA ASP A 21 3.71 -8.89 3.12
C ASP A 21 3.00 -7.65 2.56
N PHE A 22 2.35 -7.83 1.40
CA PHE A 22 1.55 -6.81 0.74
C PHE A 22 0.30 -7.41 0.06
N SER A 23 -0.74 -6.59 -0.10
CA SER A 23 -1.89 -6.88 -0.98
C SER A 23 -2.38 -5.62 -1.68
N TYR A 24 -2.87 -5.76 -2.91
CA TYR A 24 -3.63 -4.73 -3.60
C TYR A 24 -5.10 -5.11 -3.67
N ASP A 25 -5.96 -4.23 -3.17
CA ASP A 25 -7.41 -4.44 -3.13
C ASP A 25 -8.11 -3.28 -3.86
N PRO A 26 -8.91 -3.54 -4.91
CA PRO A 26 -9.68 -2.48 -5.56
C PRO A 26 -10.76 -1.97 -4.60
N THR A 27 -10.91 -0.64 -4.51
CA THR A 27 -12.01 -0.01 -3.80
C THR A 27 -13.19 0.17 -4.74
N SER A 28 -14.38 -0.22 -4.30
CA SER A 28 -15.59 -0.04 -5.11
C SER A 28 -16.06 1.41 -5.00
N ALA A 29 -16.04 2.15 -6.10
CA ALA A 29 -16.80 3.39 -6.19
C ALA A 29 -18.20 3.03 -6.71
N ILE A 30 -19.20 3.07 -5.84
CA ILE A 30 -20.61 2.96 -6.26
C ILE A 30 -21.11 4.39 -6.42
N VAL A 31 -21.39 4.79 -7.67
CA VAL A 31 -22.12 6.02 -7.93
C VAL A 31 -23.58 5.66 -8.03
N GLU A 32 -24.41 6.23 -7.16
CA GLU A 32 -25.85 6.04 -7.19
C GLU A 32 -26.50 7.20 -7.97
N VAL A 33 -27.27 6.87 -9.01
CA VAL A 33 -28.04 7.84 -9.79
C VAL A 33 -29.52 7.48 -9.65
N THR A 34 -30.31 8.41 -9.13
CA THR A 34 -31.77 8.29 -9.08
C THR A 34 -32.37 8.90 -10.33
N ASP A 35 -33.13 8.12 -11.09
CA ASP A 35 -33.83 8.63 -12.26
C ASP A 35 -35.12 9.38 -11.90
N VAL A 36 -35.75 9.99 -12.91
CA VAL A 36 -37.03 10.72 -12.76
C VAL A 36 -38.20 9.84 -12.32
N SER A 37 -38.07 8.51 -12.39
CA SER A 37 -39.07 7.55 -11.90
C SER A 37 -38.81 7.12 -10.45
N GLY A 38 -37.76 7.63 -9.81
CA GLY A 38 -37.35 7.29 -8.45
C GLY A 38 -36.56 6.00 -8.34
N LYS A 39 -36.15 5.39 -9.46
CA LYS A 39 -35.34 4.16 -9.45
C LYS A 39 -33.86 4.52 -9.29
N VAL A 40 -33.20 3.85 -8.34
CA VAL A 40 -31.76 4.00 -8.08
C VAL A 40 -30.98 3.04 -8.99
N HIS A 41 -30.06 3.60 -9.77
CA HIS A 41 -29.10 2.88 -10.59
C HIS A 41 -27.71 2.97 -9.96
N LYS A 42 -27.04 1.83 -9.80
CA LYS A 42 -25.65 1.76 -9.33
C LYS A 42 -24.73 1.71 -10.54
N LEU A 43 -23.97 2.76 -10.75
CA LEU A 43 -22.92 2.82 -11.75
C LEU A 43 -21.60 2.42 -11.08
N ALA A 44 -20.82 1.58 -11.75
CA ALA A 44 -19.44 1.36 -11.38
C ALA A 44 -18.66 2.65 -11.68
N GLY A 45 -18.31 3.39 -10.62
CA GLY A 45 -17.37 4.49 -10.72
C GLY A 45 -15.94 3.98 -10.88
N GLU A 46 -14.99 4.87 -11.17
CA GLU A 46 -13.58 4.52 -11.23
C GLU A 46 -13.13 4.00 -9.85
N SER A 47 -12.82 2.70 -9.79
CA SER A 47 -12.35 2.05 -8.57
C SER A 47 -10.99 2.63 -8.19
N GLY A 48 -10.89 3.18 -6.98
CA GLY A 48 -9.60 3.41 -6.36
C GLY A 48 -8.93 2.08 -6.02
N TYR A 49 -7.73 2.13 -5.47
CA TYR A 49 -7.05 0.94 -4.94
C TYR A 49 -6.58 1.21 -3.54
N ASN A 50 -6.53 0.18 -2.72
CA ASN A 50 -5.83 0.19 -1.45
C ASN A 50 -4.63 -0.74 -1.56
N LEU A 51 -3.49 -0.30 -1.06
CA LEU A 51 -2.34 -1.14 -0.80
C LEU A 51 -2.32 -1.43 0.70
N THR A 52 -2.36 -2.69 1.09
CA THR A 52 -2.12 -3.08 2.48
C THR A 52 -0.69 -3.58 2.61
N LEU A 53 0.08 -3.04 3.55
CA LEU A 53 1.41 -3.54 3.92
C LEU A 53 1.43 -3.92 5.39
N ASN A 54 1.94 -5.10 5.71
CA ASN A 54 2.27 -5.45 7.09
C ASN A 54 3.67 -4.91 7.44
N VAL A 55 3.70 -3.70 8.02
CA VAL A 55 4.93 -2.94 8.28
C VAL A 55 5.51 -3.32 9.64
N PHE A 56 6.81 -3.66 9.68
CA PHE A 56 7.56 -3.75 10.93
C PHE A 56 7.72 -2.36 11.54
N GLN A 57 7.51 -2.26 12.85
CA GLN A 57 7.59 -1.00 13.59
C GLN A 57 9.05 -0.55 13.81
N ASN A 58 9.77 -0.27 12.73
CA ASN A 58 11.10 0.33 12.77
C ASN A 58 11.01 1.86 12.88
N PHE A 59 11.25 2.38 14.08
CA PHE A 59 11.25 3.82 14.36
C PHE A 59 12.64 4.46 14.33
N ALA A 60 13.66 3.75 13.84
CA ALA A 60 14.95 4.35 13.55
C ALA A 60 14.79 5.49 12.52
N ALA A 61 15.77 6.39 12.44
CA ALA A 61 15.70 7.57 11.56
C ALA A 61 15.49 7.21 10.08
N SER A 62 15.98 6.06 9.63
CA SER A 62 15.80 5.55 8.27
C SER A 62 14.59 4.63 8.12
N GLY A 63 13.86 4.33 9.19
CA GLY A 63 12.80 3.32 9.19
C GLY A 63 11.55 3.78 8.44
N PHE A 64 10.91 2.85 7.75
CA PHE A 64 9.67 3.08 7.01
C PHE A 64 8.53 3.48 7.94
N ALA A 65 8.38 2.82 9.10
CA ALA A 65 7.37 3.20 10.07
C ALA A 65 7.57 4.65 10.54
N ARG A 66 8.83 5.08 10.75
CA ARG A 66 9.15 6.48 11.05
C ARG A 66 8.81 7.42 9.89
N LYS A 67 9.17 7.06 8.66
CA LYS A 67 8.83 7.83 7.45
C LYS A 67 7.32 8.05 7.33
N CYS A 68 6.52 7.02 7.53
CA CYS A 68 5.06 7.10 7.48
C CYS A 68 4.47 8.04 8.54
N PHE A 69 5.12 8.19 9.70
CA PHE A 69 4.76 9.19 10.71
C PHE A 69 5.16 10.60 10.30
N ASP A 70 6.42 10.80 9.91
CA ASP A 70 6.96 12.13 9.61
C ASP A 70 6.34 12.75 8.35
N ASP A 71 5.92 11.91 7.40
CA ASP A 71 5.34 12.30 6.11
C ASP A 71 3.85 11.93 5.96
N GLU A 72 3.12 11.74 7.07
CA GLU A 72 1.70 11.37 7.02
C GLU A 72 0.88 12.32 6.13
N GLY A 73 0.03 11.74 5.28
CA GLY A 73 -0.82 12.47 4.33
C GLY A 73 -0.11 12.92 3.04
N LYS A 74 1.21 12.79 2.95
CA LYS A 74 1.93 13.03 1.68
C LYS A 74 1.84 11.82 0.77
N THR A 75 1.95 12.08 -0.53
CA THR A 75 2.01 11.01 -1.54
C THR A 75 3.44 10.57 -1.81
N ALA A 76 3.64 9.28 -2.04
CA ALA A 76 4.90 8.71 -2.48
C ALA A 76 4.67 7.67 -3.57
N GLU A 77 5.61 7.57 -4.52
CA GLU A 77 5.62 6.45 -5.46
C GLU A 77 6.11 5.20 -4.74
N ILE A 78 5.42 4.08 -4.96
CA ILE A 78 5.84 2.76 -4.50
C ILE A 78 6.07 1.86 -5.71
N THR A 79 7.19 1.13 -5.65
CA THR A 79 7.54 0.11 -6.63
C THR A 79 7.65 -1.23 -5.91
N ILE A 80 6.90 -2.22 -6.38
CA ILE A 80 6.93 -3.58 -5.87
C ILE A 80 7.38 -4.50 -7.00
N VAL A 81 8.53 -5.15 -6.85
CA VAL A 81 9.05 -6.13 -7.81
C VAL A 81 8.85 -7.52 -7.24
N ASP A 82 7.94 -8.32 -7.80
CA ASP A 82 7.71 -9.71 -7.36
C ASP A 82 7.90 -10.66 -8.55
N GLY A 83 9.06 -11.31 -8.56
CA GLY A 83 9.49 -12.14 -9.68
C GLY A 83 9.54 -11.33 -11.00
N PRO A 84 8.86 -11.79 -12.07
CA PRO A 84 8.98 -11.17 -13.39
C PRO A 84 8.14 -9.89 -13.55
N ILE A 85 7.35 -9.50 -12.55
CA ILE A 85 6.46 -8.35 -12.63
C ILE A 85 6.89 -7.27 -11.65
N THR A 86 6.93 -6.04 -12.15
CA THR A 86 7.07 -4.82 -11.36
C THR A 86 5.74 -4.08 -11.37
N TRP A 87 5.21 -3.77 -10.19
CA TRP A 87 4.05 -2.89 -10.03
C TRP A 87 4.49 -1.52 -9.53
N THR A 88 3.98 -0.48 -10.16
CA THR A 88 4.15 0.90 -9.73
C THR A 88 2.81 1.52 -9.39
N SER A 89 2.75 2.26 -8.29
CA SER A 89 1.59 3.08 -7.93
C SER A 89 2.01 4.27 -7.09
N THR A 90 1.09 5.21 -6.88
CA THR A 90 1.26 6.32 -5.93
C THR A 90 0.39 6.04 -4.72
N ILE A 91 0.99 6.05 -3.54
CA ILE A 91 0.32 5.84 -2.26
C ILE A 91 0.29 7.12 -1.43
N THR A 92 -0.77 7.33 -0.65
CA THR A 92 -0.81 8.33 0.42
C THR A 92 -0.31 7.69 1.70
N LEU A 93 0.77 8.24 2.28
CA LEU A 93 1.40 7.72 3.50
C LEU A 93 0.46 7.85 4.71
N VAL A 94 0.36 6.77 5.47
CA VAL A 94 -0.48 6.66 6.66
C VAL A 94 0.37 6.17 7.81
N ALA A 95 0.26 6.82 8.98
CA ALA A 95 1.01 6.42 10.15
C ALA A 95 0.58 5.02 10.65
N PRO A 96 1.53 4.10 10.91
CA PRO A 96 1.19 2.80 11.50
C PRO A 96 0.73 2.94 12.95
N LYS A 97 -0.13 2.03 13.40
CA LYS A 97 -0.41 1.88 14.84
C LYS A 97 0.82 1.37 15.56
N ILE A 98 1.13 1.95 16.71
CA ILE A 98 2.21 1.53 17.62
C ILE A 98 1.66 0.48 18.60
N GLY A 99 2.40 -0.61 18.80
CA GLY A 99 2.07 -1.64 19.80
C GLY A 99 2.37 -3.06 19.33
N GLY A 100 2.19 -4.04 20.22
CA GLY A 100 2.45 -5.44 19.90
C GLY A 100 2.53 -6.32 21.15
N ALA A 101 2.75 -7.62 20.93
CA ALA A 101 2.96 -8.58 22.01
C ALA A 101 4.39 -8.49 22.57
N THR A 102 4.53 -8.71 23.88
CA THR A 102 5.83 -8.74 24.55
C THR A 102 6.74 -9.82 23.95
N LYS A 103 8.02 -9.46 23.72
CA LYS A 103 9.05 -10.33 23.10
C LYS A 103 8.75 -10.75 21.65
N GLN A 104 7.95 -9.97 20.93
CA GLN A 104 7.72 -10.16 19.50
C GLN A 104 8.06 -8.88 18.73
N VAL A 105 8.37 -9.02 17.45
CA VAL A 105 8.52 -7.87 16.55
C VAL A 105 7.14 -7.23 16.37
N GLY A 106 7.05 -5.92 16.60
CA GLY A 106 5.81 -5.17 16.37
C GLY A 106 5.51 -5.10 14.87
N ILE A 107 4.32 -5.55 14.47
CA ILE A 107 3.82 -5.50 13.10
C ILE A 107 2.56 -4.66 13.09
N SER A 108 2.43 -3.76 12.13
CA SER A 108 1.24 -2.92 11.94
C SER A 108 0.70 -3.14 10.51
N PRO A 109 -0.52 -3.68 10.34
CA PRO A 109 -1.20 -3.66 9.05
C PRO A 109 -1.58 -2.22 8.71
N VAL A 110 -0.97 -1.66 7.67
CA VAL A 110 -1.23 -0.29 7.21
C VAL A 110 -1.93 -0.34 5.87
N VAL A 111 -3.07 0.34 5.77
CA VAL A 111 -3.83 0.49 4.53
C VAL A 111 -3.54 1.87 3.95
N PHE A 112 -2.90 1.89 2.78
CA PHE A 112 -2.59 3.09 2.02
C PHE A 112 -3.61 3.25 0.90
N GLY A 113 -4.18 4.45 0.77
CA GLY A 113 -4.89 4.81 -0.46
C GLY A 113 -3.89 4.83 -1.63
N SER A 114 -4.20 4.13 -2.71
CA SER A 114 -3.31 3.91 -3.86
C SER A 114 -4.01 4.25 -5.17
N THR A 115 -3.23 4.74 -6.14
CA THR A 115 -3.64 4.66 -7.55
C THR A 115 -3.64 3.19 -8.02
N ARG A 116 -4.26 2.92 -9.17
CA ARG A 116 -4.24 1.60 -9.78
C ARG A 116 -2.80 1.12 -9.99
N PRO A 117 -2.41 -0.06 -9.48
CA PRO A 117 -1.09 -0.61 -9.73
C PRO A 117 -0.90 -0.89 -11.22
N VAL A 118 0.17 -0.37 -11.80
CA VAL A 118 0.53 -0.57 -13.20
C VAL A 118 1.57 -1.69 -13.29
N PRO A 119 1.21 -2.88 -13.80
CA PRO A 119 2.17 -3.96 -14.01
C PRO A 119 3.04 -3.69 -15.24
N ALA A 120 4.34 -3.96 -15.11
CA ALA A 120 5.31 -3.98 -16.20
C ALA A 120 6.23 -5.20 -16.04
N GLU A 121 6.84 -5.65 -17.13
CA GLU A 121 7.90 -6.67 -17.05
C GLU A 121 9.09 -6.10 -16.28
N THR A 122 9.61 -6.87 -15.33
CA THR A 122 10.84 -6.53 -14.62
C THR A 122 12.01 -6.57 -15.60
N PRO A 123 12.80 -5.50 -15.76
CA PRO A 123 13.96 -5.51 -16.64
C PRO A 123 14.92 -6.66 -16.28
N ALA A 124 15.38 -7.40 -17.29
CA ALA A 124 16.45 -8.36 -17.09
C ALA A 124 17.72 -7.61 -16.69
N GLY A 125 18.19 -7.83 -15.46
CA GLY A 125 19.45 -7.30 -14.95
C GLY A 125 20.67 -7.95 -15.58
#